data_AF-A0A919AWH9-F1
#
_entry.id   AF-A0A919AWH9-F1
#
_cell.length_a   1.000
_cell.length_b   1.000
_cell.length_c   1.000
_cell.angle_alpha   90.00
_cell.angle_beta   90.00
_cell.angle_gamma   90.00
#
_symmetry.space_group_name_H-M   'P 1'
#
loop_
_entity.id
_entity.type
_entity.pdbx_description
1 polymer ?
#
loop_
_entity_poly.entity_id
_entity_poly.type
_entity_poly.pdbx_seq_one_letter_code
_entity_poly.pdbx_strand_id
1 'polypeptide(L)'
;MGPHARGRRRPGRDGVTGRPHDPARERVLARIRRALADVPRHERPGDHPVPRAYALTHGERTAAERVALLAAHLEDYRATVHRAGAAELPELLTGLLRRRGARRVVVPAGVPPEWLAGVGAGAGVEMVPDTPGLTTGELDRVDSVVTGCALAVAETGTLVLDGGPGQGRRRITLVPDHHVCVVRVPSQVVDSVPQALGRLDPLRPLTWISGPSATSDIELDRVEGVHGPRTLEVVLLDEAAP
;
A
#
# COMPACT_ATOMS: atom_id res chain seq x y z
N MET A 1 -31.77 -36.21 -73.77
CA MET A 1 -30.51 -36.28 -74.57
C MET A 1 -29.64 -35.13 -74.09
N GLY A 2 -28.41 -35.41 -73.60
CA GLY A 2 -27.59 -34.52 -72.74
C GLY A 2 -27.05 -33.23 -73.40
N PRO A 3 -26.07 -32.51 -72.80
CA PRO A 3 -25.10 -33.00 -71.80
C PRO A 3 -24.77 -32.10 -70.59
N HIS A 4 -24.05 -32.73 -69.66
CA HIS A 4 -23.47 -32.27 -68.42
C HIS A 4 -22.51 -31.06 -68.53
N ALA A 5 -22.67 -30.09 -67.61
CA ALA A 5 -21.65 -29.09 -67.30
C ALA A 5 -20.97 -29.39 -65.95
N ARG A 6 -19.64 -29.36 -65.96
CA ARG A 6 -18.73 -29.81 -64.90
C ARG A 6 -18.75 -28.88 -63.69
N GLY A 7 -18.93 -29.46 -62.50
CA GLY A 7 -18.76 -28.76 -61.22
C GLY A 7 -17.29 -28.39 -60.98
N ARG A 8 -17.00 -27.10 -60.87
CA ARG A 8 -15.71 -26.59 -60.38
C ARG A 8 -15.71 -26.62 -58.85
N ARG A 9 -14.88 -27.50 -58.28
CA ARG A 9 -14.59 -27.54 -56.84
C ARG A 9 -13.94 -26.22 -56.42
N ARG A 10 -14.48 -25.57 -55.39
CA ARG A 10 -13.80 -24.48 -54.67
C ARG A 10 -12.70 -25.10 -53.78
N PRO A 11 -11.45 -24.60 -53.79
CA PRO A 11 -10.44 -25.08 -52.86
C PRO A 11 -10.78 -24.59 -51.45
N GLY A 12 -10.63 -25.51 -50.48
CA GLY A 12 -10.86 -25.28 -49.06
C GLY A 12 -9.91 -24.22 -48.51
N ARG A 13 -10.45 -23.36 -47.64
CA ARG A 13 -9.72 -22.31 -46.95
C ARG A 13 -9.36 -22.84 -45.55
N ASP A 14 -8.36 -23.72 -45.49
CA ASP A 14 -7.76 -24.13 -44.21
C ASP A 14 -6.77 -23.05 -43.79
N GLY A 15 -7.31 -22.03 -43.12
CA GLY A 15 -6.54 -20.95 -42.50
C GLY A 15 -6.56 -21.09 -40.98
N VAL A 16 -5.91 -22.11 -40.43
CA VAL A 16 -5.50 -22.08 -39.02
C VAL A 16 -4.23 -21.25 -38.96
N THR A 17 -4.39 -20.00 -38.55
CA THR A 17 -3.31 -19.04 -38.30
C THR A 17 -2.44 -19.53 -37.15
N GLY A 18 -1.32 -20.17 -37.48
CA GLY A 18 -0.23 -20.40 -36.55
C GLY A 18 0.26 -19.07 -35.98
N ARG A 19 0.40 -18.97 -34.65
CA ARG A 19 1.00 -17.81 -34.00
C ARG A 19 2.40 -17.57 -34.60
N PRO A 20 2.80 -16.32 -34.87
CA PRO A 20 4.13 -16.03 -35.38
C PRO A 20 5.19 -16.56 -34.42
N HIS A 21 6.13 -17.32 -34.98
CA HIS A 21 7.29 -17.87 -34.32
C HIS A 21 8.18 -16.70 -33.84
N ASP A 22 8.25 -16.48 -32.53
CA ASP A 22 9.09 -15.42 -31.94
C ASP A 22 10.51 -15.96 -31.71
N PRO A 23 11.48 -15.59 -32.56
CA PRO A 23 12.85 -16.09 -32.44
C PRO A 23 13.54 -15.61 -31.15
N ALA A 24 13.09 -14.52 -30.50
CA ALA A 24 13.64 -14.09 -29.23
C ALA A 24 13.17 -15.00 -28.08
N ARG A 25 11.87 -15.30 -28.03
CA ARG A 25 11.30 -16.26 -27.08
C ARG A 25 11.97 -17.63 -27.20
N GLU A 26 12.19 -18.11 -28.41
CA GLU A 26 12.83 -19.41 -28.61
C GLU A 26 14.29 -19.45 -28.16
N ARG A 27 15.05 -18.39 -28.45
CA ARG A 27 16.43 -18.25 -27.94
C ARG A 27 16.46 -18.28 -26.42
N VAL A 28 15.55 -17.57 -25.73
CA VAL A 28 15.46 -17.58 -24.26
C VAL A 28 15.11 -18.97 -23.74
N LEU A 29 14.08 -19.61 -24.31
CA LEU A 29 13.67 -20.95 -23.86
C LEU A 29 14.72 -22.02 -24.16
N ALA A 30 15.48 -21.89 -25.25
CA ALA A 30 16.59 -22.78 -25.56
C ALA A 30 17.74 -22.63 -24.56
N ARG A 31 18.06 -21.39 -24.14
CA ARG A 31 19.05 -21.13 -23.07
C ARG A 31 18.60 -21.72 -21.74
N ILE A 32 17.34 -21.54 -21.34
CA ILE A 32 16.77 -22.11 -20.11
C ILE A 32 16.86 -23.65 -20.17
N ARG A 33 16.42 -24.28 -21.27
CA ARG A 33 16.50 -25.74 -21.42
C ARG A 33 17.92 -26.27 -21.35
N ARG A 34 18.89 -25.57 -21.95
CA ARG A 34 20.30 -25.94 -21.90
C ARG A 34 20.87 -25.82 -20.48
N ALA A 35 20.48 -24.77 -19.75
CA ALA A 35 20.91 -24.53 -18.37
C ALA A 35 20.32 -25.53 -17.36
N LEU A 36 19.24 -26.23 -17.72
CA LEU A 36 18.58 -27.25 -16.89
C LEU A 36 18.86 -28.68 -17.37
N ALA A 37 19.85 -28.88 -18.26
CA ALA A 37 20.09 -30.18 -18.89
C ALA A 37 20.61 -31.25 -17.91
N ASP A 38 21.21 -30.82 -16.81
CA ASP A 38 21.76 -31.62 -15.70
C ASP A 38 20.77 -31.80 -14.55
N VAL A 39 19.64 -31.07 -14.54
CA VAL A 39 18.57 -31.20 -13.54
C VAL A 39 17.73 -32.44 -13.86
N PRO A 40 17.66 -33.45 -12.98
CA PRO A 40 16.82 -34.62 -13.19
C PRO A 40 15.35 -34.22 -13.39
N ARG A 41 14.68 -34.79 -14.39
CA ARG A 41 13.26 -34.46 -14.70
C ARG A 41 12.27 -34.76 -13.57
N HIS A 42 12.68 -35.59 -12.61
CA HIS A 42 11.88 -35.94 -11.44
C HIS A 42 12.08 -34.96 -10.28
N GLU A 43 13.11 -34.12 -10.33
CA GLU A 43 13.36 -33.06 -9.35
C GLU A 43 12.25 -32.02 -9.42
N ARG A 44 11.64 -31.76 -8.28
CA ARG A 44 10.57 -30.79 -8.06
C ARG A 44 11.09 -29.68 -7.15
N PRO A 45 10.52 -28.47 -7.23
CA PRO A 45 10.87 -27.39 -6.30
C PRO A 45 10.74 -27.76 -4.82
N GLY A 46 9.92 -28.77 -4.48
CA GLY A 46 9.74 -29.28 -3.11
C GLY A 46 10.78 -30.31 -2.66
N ASP A 47 11.62 -30.83 -3.57
CA ASP A 47 12.62 -31.86 -3.25
C ASP A 47 13.84 -31.27 -2.53
N HIS A 48 14.03 -29.96 -2.66
CA HIS A 48 15.04 -29.19 -1.96
C HIS A 48 14.37 -28.35 -0.88
N PRO A 49 14.42 -28.76 0.41
CA PRO A 49 13.87 -27.94 1.48
C PRO A 49 14.65 -26.63 1.54
N VAL A 50 13.97 -25.52 1.29
CA VAL A 50 14.53 -24.17 1.49
C VAL A 50 14.27 -23.79 2.94
N PRO A 51 15.30 -23.66 3.80
CA PRO A 51 15.11 -23.24 5.18
C PRO A 51 14.55 -21.81 5.18
N ARG A 52 13.35 -21.62 5.75
CA ARG A 52 12.71 -20.31 5.91
C ARG A 52 12.84 -19.76 7.33
N ALA A 53 13.95 -20.09 8.00
CA ALA A 53 14.27 -19.66 9.36
C ALA A 53 14.84 -18.22 9.37
N TYR A 54 14.09 -17.29 8.77
CA TYR A 54 14.47 -15.88 8.75
C TYR A 54 14.37 -15.31 10.17
N ALA A 55 15.30 -14.41 10.51
CA ALA A 55 15.20 -13.67 11.76
C ALA A 55 13.90 -12.84 11.78
N LEU A 56 13.10 -13.00 12.83
CA LEU A 56 11.89 -12.21 13.04
C LEU A 56 12.19 -10.92 13.78
N THR A 57 13.30 -10.83 14.50
CA THR A 57 13.73 -9.64 15.23
C THR A 57 15.23 -9.44 15.05
N HIS A 58 15.67 -8.19 15.07
CA HIS A 58 17.09 -7.82 14.91
C HIS A 58 17.66 -7.18 16.20
N GLY A 59 17.14 -7.60 17.35
CA GLY A 59 17.49 -7.10 18.68
C GLY A 59 16.33 -7.26 19.66
N GLU A 60 16.60 -7.03 20.94
CA GLU A 60 15.55 -6.91 21.96
C GLU A 60 15.23 -5.44 22.18
N ARG A 61 13.94 -5.09 22.10
CA ARG A 61 13.44 -3.74 22.38
C ARG A 61 12.21 -3.84 23.26
N THR A 62 12.13 -2.97 24.25
CA THR A 62 10.89 -2.71 24.97
C THR A 62 9.86 -2.07 24.03
N ALA A 63 8.59 -2.10 24.43
CA ALA A 63 7.52 -1.43 23.68
C ALA A 63 7.81 0.07 23.49
N ALA A 64 8.36 0.73 24.52
CA ALA A 64 8.72 2.14 24.47
C ALA A 64 9.86 2.42 23.48
N GLU A 65 10.94 1.63 23.52
CA GLU A 65 12.06 1.75 22.57
C GLU A 65 11.62 1.49 21.13
N ARG A 66 10.74 0.52 20.93
CA ARG A 66 10.17 0.22 19.60
C ARG A 66 9.34 1.39 19.06
N VAL A 67 8.49 2.00 19.89
CA VAL A 67 7.70 3.17 19.49
C VAL A 67 8.59 4.39 19.25
N ALA A 68 9.66 4.56 20.04
CA ALA A 68 10.65 5.62 19.82
C ALA A 68 11.40 5.42 18.51
N LEU A 69 11.81 4.18 18.18
CA LEU A 69 12.45 3.86 16.91
C LEU A 69 11.53 4.11 15.72
N LEU A 70 10.24 3.73 15.82
CA LEU A 70 9.25 4.04 14.80
C LEU A 70 9.18 5.55 14.55
N ALA A 71 9.09 6.36 15.60
CA ALA A 71 9.02 7.82 15.48
C ALA A 71 10.26 8.38 14.77
N ALA A 72 11.46 7.96 15.19
CA ALA A 72 12.71 8.40 14.59
C ALA A 72 12.78 8.08 13.09
N HIS A 73 12.45 6.85 12.69
CA HIS A 73 12.50 6.48 11.26
C HIS A 73 11.40 7.16 10.43
N LEU A 74 10.21 7.39 11.00
CA LEU A 74 9.17 8.17 10.31
C LEU A 74 9.66 9.60 10.03
N GLU A 75 10.32 10.23 10.99
CA GLU A 75 10.90 11.57 10.85
C GLU A 75 12.09 11.60 9.86
N ASP A 76 12.96 10.57 9.89
CA ASP A 76 14.06 10.43 8.91
C ASP A 76 13.53 10.36 7.47
N TYR A 77 12.37 9.73 7.29
CA TYR A 77 11.66 9.71 6.01
C TYR A 77 10.83 10.96 5.73
N ARG A 78 10.92 12.02 6.55
CA ARG A 78 10.23 13.32 6.45
C ARG A 78 8.73 13.30 6.73
N ALA A 79 8.21 12.27 7.42
CA ALA A 79 6.89 12.39 8.02
C ALA A 79 6.95 13.33 9.24
N THR A 80 5.87 14.04 9.53
CA THR A 80 5.74 14.76 10.81
C THR A 80 5.10 13.83 11.82
N VAL A 81 5.74 13.62 12.97
CA VAL A 81 5.23 12.72 14.02
C VAL A 81 4.66 13.54 15.18
N HIS A 82 3.48 13.13 15.63
CA HIS A 82 2.78 13.69 16.77
C HIS A 82 2.49 12.58 17.79
N ARG A 83 2.31 12.98 19.05
CA ARG A 83 1.83 12.11 20.13
C ARG A 83 0.58 12.72 20.75
N ALA A 84 -0.38 11.88 21.09
CA ALA A 84 -1.59 12.30 21.77
C ALA A 84 -2.20 11.14 22.56
N GLY A 85 -2.80 11.46 23.70
CA GLY A 85 -3.78 10.58 24.32
C GLY A 85 -5.13 10.64 23.61
N ALA A 86 -6.02 9.68 23.92
CA ALA A 86 -7.36 9.61 23.31
C ALA A 86 -8.19 10.89 23.46
N ALA A 87 -8.07 11.59 24.60
CA ALA A 87 -8.78 12.84 24.85
C ALA A 87 -8.24 14.04 24.06
N GLU A 88 -6.95 14.01 23.69
CA GLU A 88 -6.26 15.11 23.01
C GLU A 88 -6.32 14.98 21.49
N LEU A 89 -6.53 13.76 20.99
CA LEU A 89 -6.53 13.45 19.57
C LEU A 89 -7.48 14.34 18.73
N PRO A 90 -8.74 14.60 19.11
CA PRO A 90 -9.64 15.41 18.29
C PRO A 90 -9.15 16.86 18.16
N GLU A 91 -8.61 17.45 19.23
CA GLU A 91 -8.07 18.80 19.19
C GLU A 91 -6.78 18.86 18.35
N LEU A 92 -5.93 17.83 18.46
CA LEU A 92 -4.74 17.71 17.63
C LEU A 92 -5.11 17.63 16.14
N LEU A 93 -6.04 16.74 15.76
CA LEU A 93 -6.53 16.61 14.38
C LEU A 93 -7.13 17.92 13.87
N THR A 94 -7.89 18.61 14.70
CA THR A 94 -8.45 19.93 14.40
C THR A 94 -7.33 20.93 14.07
N GLY A 95 -6.29 20.99 14.91
CA GLY A 95 -5.13 21.85 14.70
C GLY A 95 -4.35 21.53 13.43
N LEU A 96 -4.12 20.25 13.15
CA LEU A 96 -3.42 19.77 11.94
C LEU A 96 -4.17 20.21 10.67
N LEU A 97 -5.48 19.95 10.61
CA LEU A 97 -6.32 20.29 9.46
C LEU A 97 -6.43 21.80 9.24
N ARG A 98 -6.52 22.60 10.33
CA ARG A 98 -6.49 24.07 10.24
C ARG A 98 -5.15 24.59 9.72
N ARG A 99 -4.03 24.08 10.23
CA ARG A 99 -2.68 24.47 9.77
C ARG A 99 -2.45 24.14 8.31
N ARG A 100 -2.98 23.00 7.84
CA ARG A 100 -3.00 22.64 6.41
C ARG A 100 -3.87 23.57 5.57
N GLY A 101 -4.83 24.26 6.18
CA GLY A 101 -5.86 25.02 5.45
C GLY A 101 -6.83 24.11 4.69
N ALA A 102 -7.03 22.88 5.19
CA ALA A 102 -7.95 21.93 4.58
C ALA A 102 -9.38 22.47 4.59
N ARG A 103 -10.17 22.14 3.57
CA ARG A 103 -11.60 22.45 3.48
C ARG A 103 -12.42 21.18 3.38
N ARG A 104 -11.89 20.14 2.74
CA ARG A 104 -12.54 18.84 2.55
C ARG A 104 -11.59 17.73 2.98
N VAL A 105 -12.08 16.88 3.88
CA VAL A 105 -11.28 15.82 4.48
C VAL A 105 -12.00 14.50 4.29
N VAL A 106 -11.38 13.55 3.58
CA VAL A 106 -11.96 12.21 3.43
C VAL A 106 -11.71 11.39 4.68
N VAL A 107 -12.75 10.69 5.11
CA VAL A 107 -12.71 9.78 6.25
C VAL A 107 -13.34 8.44 5.85
N PRO A 108 -12.60 7.32 5.99
CA PRO A 108 -13.16 6.00 5.73
C PRO A 108 -14.08 5.51 6.85
N ALA A 109 -14.99 4.61 6.48
CA ALA A 109 -15.81 3.90 7.46
C ALA A 109 -14.93 3.13 8.45
N GLY A 110 -15.31 3.15 9.72
CA GLY A 110 -14.59 2.47 10.80
C GLY A 110 -13.47 3.30 11.45
N VAL A 111 -13.25 4.56 11.03
CA VAL A 111 -12.54 5.51 11.90
C VAL A 111 -13.40 5.71 13.15
N PRO A 112 -12.83 5.54 14.36
CA PRO A 112 -13.60 5.70 15.59
C PRO A 112 -14.23 7.11 15.67
N PRO A 113 -15.56 7.24 15.86
CA PRO A 113 -16.23 8.53 15.88
C PRO A 113 -15.66 9.51 16.91
N GLU A 114 -15.16 8.99 18.04
CA GLU A 114 -14.53 9.76 19.09
C GLU A 114 -13.26 10.48 18.65
N TRP A 115 -12.52 9.96 17.65
CA TRP A 115 -11.36 10.65 17.08
C TRP A 115 -11.78 11.92 16.34
N LEU A 116 -12.99 11.92 15.78
CA LEU A 116 -13.50 12.98 14.91
C LEU A 116 -14.48 13.92 15.63
N ALA A 117 -14.69 13.71 16.93
CA ALA A 117 -15.62 14.49 17.73
C ALA A 117 -15.26 15.98 17.67
N GLY A 118 -16.15 16.80 17.10
CA GLY A 118 -15.95 18.24 16.96
C GLY A 118 -14.93 18.67 15.89
N VAL A 119 -14.22 17.74 15.24
CA VAL A 119 -13.13 18.08 14.29
C VAL A 119 -13.65 18.87 13.09
N GLY A 120 -14.75 18.44 12.48
CA GLY A 120 -15.34 19.13 11.32
C GLY A 120 -15.72 20.58 11.62
N ALA A 121 -16.48 20.78 12.70
CA ALA A 121 -16.92 22.11 13.14
C ALA A 121 -15.75 22.97 13.63
N GLY A 122 -14.83 22.37 14.41
CA GLY A 122 -13.64 23.04 14.92
C GLY A 122 -12.77 23.52 13.77
N ALA A 123 -12.36 22.64 12.87
CA ALA A 123 -11.47 23.00 11.78
C ALA A 123 -12.15 23.80 10.65
N GLY A 124 -13.49 23.88 10.65
CA GLY A 124 -14.25 24.51 9.57
C GLY A 124 -14.18 23.69 8.27
N VAL A 125 -14.13 22.36 8.39
CA VAL A 125 -13.94 21.43 7.27
C VAL A 125 -15.15 20.56 7.02
N GLU A 126 -15.41 20.26 5.76
CA GLU A 126 -16.35 19.24 5.32
C GLU A 126 -15.72 17.86 5.51
N MET A 127 -16.35 17.03 6.36
CA MET A 127 -15.97 15.63 6.54
C MET A 127 -16.66 14.78 5.46
N VAL A 128 -15.88 14.29 4.49
CA VAL A 128 -16.37 13.56 3.33
C VAL A 128 -16.24 12.05 3.58
N PRO A 129 -17.34 11.28 3.61
CA PRO A 129 -17.24 9.83 3.79
C PRO A 129 -16.62 9.15 2.57
N ASP A 130 -15.73 8.16 2.79
CA ASP A 130 -15.22 7.31 1.70
C ASP A 130 -16.34 6.41 1.14
N THR A 131 -16.89 6.80 0.00
CA THR A 131 -17.92 6.03 -0.70
C THR A 131 -17.42 5.52 -2.05
N PRO A 132 -17.98 4.41 -2.58
CA PRO A 132 -17.63 3.92 -3.91
C PRO A 132 -17.75 4.99 -5.01
N GLY A 133 -18.71 5.91 -4.88
CA GLY A 133 -18.99 6.98 -5.83
C GLY A 133 -17.91 8.05 -5.96
N LEU A 134 -17.03 8.21 -4.95
CA LEU A 134 -15.95 9.20 -5.01
C LEU A 134 -14.94 8.83 -6.12
N THR A 135 -14.94 9.62 -7.19
CA THR A 135 -14.09 9.50 -8.36
C THR A 135 -12.68 10.03 -8.09
N THR A 136 -11.72 9.72 -8.97
CA THR A 136 -10.33 10.17 -8.78
C THR A 136 -10.24 11.69 -8.89
N GLY A 137 -11.00 12.29 -9.81
CA GLY A 137 -11.06 13.75 -9.92
C GLY A 137 -11.71 14.43 -8.73
N GLU A 138 -12.62 13.77 -8.00
CA GLU A 138 -13.15 14.31 -6.75
C GLU A 138 -12.14 14.20 -5.60
N LEU A 139 -11.42 13.08 -5.51
CA LEU A 139 -10.36 12.88 -4.52
C LEU A 139 -9.16 13.82 -4.73
N ASP A 140 -8.87 14.18 -5.97
CA ASP A 140 -7.83 15.17 -6.33
C ASP A 140 -8.17 16.58 -5.81
N ARG A 141 -9.45 16.84 -5.54
CA ARG A 141 -9.96 18.09 -4.94
C ARG A 141 -10.20 17.98 -3.44
N VAL A 142 -9.81 16.88 -2.82
CA VAL A 142 -9.85 16.70 -1.37
C VAL A 142 -8.49 17.12 -0.81
N ASP A 143 -8.50 17.89 0.26
CA ASP A 143 -7.29 18.48 0.80
C ASP A 143 -6.52 17.52 1.69
N SER A 144 -7.21 16.59 2.36
CA SER A 144 -6.61 15.64 3.31
C SER A 144 -7.42 14.36 3.45
N VAL A 145 -6.76 13.29 3.89
CA VAL A 145 -7.40 12.07 4.36
C VAL A 145 -6.97 11.77 5.80
N VAL A 146 -7.90 11.34 6.64
CA VAL A 146 -7.61 10.84 7.99
C VAL A 146 -7.89 9.34 8.03
N THR A 147 -6.89 8.53 8.38
CA THR A 147 -7.04 7.07 8.49
C THR A 147 -6.42 6.54 9.78
N GLY A 148 -6.77 5.31 10.15
CA GLY A 148 -5.91 4.45 10.95
C GLY A 148 -4.96 3.63 10.07
N CYS A 149 -4.27 2.65 10.66
CA CYS A 149 -3.49 1.64 9.95
C CYS A 149 -3.80 0.22 10.47
N ALA A 150 -3.30 -0.80 9.77
CA ALA A 150 -3.31 -2.18 10.26
C ALA A 150 -2.20 -2.37 11.31
N LEU A 151 -0.97 -1.98 10.95
CA LEU A 151 0.20 -1.98 11.82
C LEU A 151 1.26 -0.97 11.34
N ALA A 152 2.28 -0.76 12.15
CA ALA A 152 3.49 -0.01 11.80
C ALA A 152 4.75 -0.83 12.11
N VAL A 153 5.79 -0.66 11.30
CA VAL A 153 7.09 -1.34 11.43
C VAL A 153 8.14 -0.33 11.88
N ALA A 154 8.69 -0.55 13.08
CA ALA A 154 9.63 0.38 13.69
C ALA A 154 10.95 0.50 12.91
N GLU A 155 11.57 -0.62 12.53
CA GLU A 155 12.89 -0.63 11.88
C GLU A 155 12.94 0.05 10.52
N THR A 156 11.81 0.26 9.88
CA THR A 156 11.74 0.87 8.53
C THR A 156 10.87 2.13 8.49
N GLY A 157 10.31 2.57 9.62
CA GLY A 157 9.40 3.71 9.65
C GLY A 157 8.19 3.51 8.73
N THR A 158 7.64 2.29 8.66
CA THR A 158 6.62 1.93 7.66
C THR A 158 5.23 1.79 8.28
N LEU A 159 4.24 2.45 7.70
CA LEU A 159 2.82 2.22 7.98
C LEU A 159 2.26 1.19 7.01
N VAL A 160 1.43 0.26 7.48
CA VAL A 160 0.78 -0.73 6.62
C VAL A 160 -0.73 -0.59 6.68
N LEU A 161 -1.35 -0.42 5.53
CA LEU A 161 -2.80 -0.46 5.33
C LEU A 161 -3.18 -1.75 4.59
N ASP A 162 -4.17 -2.48 5.10
CA ASP A 162 -4.73 -3.70 4.50
C ASP A 162 -6.16 -3.49 3.94
N GLY A 163 -6.64 -2.24 3.95
CA GLY A 163 -8.00 -1.86 3.54
C GLY A 163 -9.07 -2.19 4.57
N GLY A 164 -8.69 -2.37 5.84
CA GLY A 164 -9.58 -2.69 6.93
C GLY A 164 -10.40 -1.50 7.43
N PRO A 165 -11.21 -1.70 8.49
CA PRO A 165 -11.94 -0.62 9.14
C PRO A 165 -11.01 0.54 9.51
N GLY A 166 -11.45 1.75 9.21
CA GLY A 166 -10.71 2.99 9.47
C GLY A 166 -9.55 3.27 8.50
N GLN A 167 -9.30 2.42 7.50
CA GLN A 167 -8.19 2.60 6.54
C GLN A 167 -8.68 2.99 5.14
N GLY A 168 -9.91 2.59 4.80
CA GLY A 168 -10.54 2.88 3.51
C GLY A 168 -9.93 2.13 2.34
N ARG A 169 -10.42 2.45 1.13
CA ARG A 169 -9.86 1.88 -0.11
C ARG A 169 -8.56 2.58 -0.50
N ARG A 170 -7.64 1.86 -1.15
CA ARG A 170 -6.30 2.37 -1.54
C ARG A 170 -6.28 3.77 -2.16
N ARG A 171 -7.29 4.14 -2.97
CA ARG A 171 -7.31 5.44 -3.66
C ARG A 171 -7.34 6.64 -2.71
N ILE A 172 -7.96 6.54 -1.53
CA ILE A 172 -8.08 7.70 -0.63
C ILE A 172 -6.77 8.04 0.08
N THR A 173 -5.80 7.13 0.10
CA THR A 173 -4.44 7.33 0.66
C THR A 173 -3.38 7.48 -0.42
N LEU A 174 -3.78 7.55 -1.69
CA LEU A 174 -2.90 7.75 -2.84
C LEU A 174 -3.16 9.09 -3.56
N VAL A 175 -4.40 9.56 -3.58
CA VAL A 175 -4.79 10.71 -4.39
C VAL A 175 -4.74 12.04 -3.62
N PRO A 176 -5.34 12.18 -2.42
CA PRO A 176 -5.18 13.39 -1.62
C PRO A 176 -3.72 13.63 -1.26
N ASP A 177 -3.27 14.87 -1.36
CA ASP A 177 -1.85 15.23 -1.21
C ASP A 177 -1.38 15.32 0.26
N HIS A 178 -2.30 15.13 1.19
CA HIS A 178 -2.04 15.11 2.63
C HIS A 178 -2.71 13.91 3.28
N HIS A 179 -1.93 13.09 3.99
CA HIS A 179 -2.42 11.94 4.74
C HIS A 179 -2.06 12.09 6.21
N VAL A 180 -3.09 12.11 7.05
CA VAL A 180 -2.97 12.00 8.50
C VAL A 180 -3.28 10.56 8.91
N CYS A 181 -2.29 9.83 9.41
CA CYS A 181 -2.45 8.44 9.84
C CYS A 181 -2.32 8.31 11.36
N VAL A 182 -3.35 7.77 12.01
CA VAL A 182 -3.34 7.48 13.45
C VAL A 182 -2.88 6.04 13.68
N VAL A 183 -1.87 5.86 14.52
CA VAL A 183 -1.29 4.57 14.90
C VAL A 183 -1.49 4.38 16.39
N ARG A 184 -2.25 3.36 16.80
CA ARG A 184 -2.36 3.02 18.23
C ARG A 184 -1.08 2.37 18.73
N VAL A 185 -0.50 2.94 19.77
CA VAL A 185 0.74 2.46 20.37
C VAL A 185 0.49 1.96 21.80
N PRO A 186 1.16 0.86 22.22
CA PRO A 186 2.17 0.11 21.47
C PRO A 186 1.62 -1.06 20.64
N SER A 187 0.30 -1.35 20.67
CA SER A 187 -0.25 -2.61 20.16
C SER A 187 -0.10 -2.81 18.65
N GLN A 188 -0.13 -1.74 17.86
CA GLN A 188 -0.01 -1.81 16.40
C GLN A 188 1.43 -1.74 15.90
N VAL A 189 2.43 -1.59 16.78
CA VAL A 189 3.83 -1.46 16.36
C VAL A 189 4.55 -2.80 16.49
N VAL A 190 5.15 -3.26 15.40
CA VAL A 190 6.07 -4.40 15.36
C VAL A 190 7.49 -3.93 15.11
N ASP A 191 8.47 -4.75 15.47
CA ASP A 191 9.88 -4.38 15.30
C ASP A 191 10.27 -4.39 13.82
N SER A 192 9.93 -5.47 13.10
CA SER A 192 10.52 -5.79 11.80
C SER A 192 9.48 -6.12 10.72
N VAL A 193 9.93 -6.09 9.45
CA VAL A 193 9.11 -6.51 8.29
C VAL A 193 8.71 -7.99 8.37
N PRO A 194 9.59 -8.96 8.71
CA PRO A 194 9.18 -10.35 8.90
C PRO A 194 8.07 -10.55 9.95
N GLN A 195 8.11 -9.79 11.06
CA GLN A 195 7.02 -9.80 12.05
C GLN A 195 5.71 -9.25 11.47
N ALA A 196 5.78 -8.15 10.72
CA ALA A 196 4.61 -7.59 10.06
C ALA A 196 3.96 -8.60 9.11
N LEU A 197 4.76 -9.27 8.27
CA LEU A 197 4.27 -10.30 7.35
C LEU A 197 3.53 -11.43 8.07
N GLY A 198 3.97 -11.82 9.27
CA GLY A 198 3.28 -12.83 10.09
C GLY A 198 1.93 -12.37 10.65
N ARG A 199 1.63 -11.06 10.67
CA ARG A 199 0.39 -10.48 11.18
C ARG A 199 -0.60 -10.05 10.09
N LEU A 200 -0.17 -10.05 8.83
CA LEU A 200 -0.95 -9.56 7.70
C LEU A 200 -1.52 -10.71 6.88
N ASP A 201 -2.75 -10.54 6.40
CA ASP A 201 -3.34 -11.47 5.44
C ASP A 201 -2.78 -11.18 4.03
N PRO A 202 -2.01 -12.10 3.42
CA PRO A 202 -1.42 -11.90 2.10
C PRO A 202 -2.45 -11.85 0.97
N LEU A 203 -3.70 -12.25 1.21
CA LEU A 203 -4.78 -12.19 0.23
C LEU A 203 -5.45 -10.81 0.18
N ARG A 204 -5.20 -9.96 1.18
CA ARG A 204 -5.75 -8.60 1.25
C ARG A 204 -4.85 -7.59 0.54
N PRO A 205 -5.44 -6.47 0.06
CA PRO A 205 -4.65 -5.42 -0.55
C PRO A 205 -3.77 -4.71 0.50
N LEU A 206 -2.48 -5.00 0.51
CA LEU A 206 -1.51 -4.32 1.38
C LEU A 206 -0.95 -3.05 0.70
N THR A 207 -0.83 -1.96 1.45
CA THR A 207 -0.20 -0.69 1.06
C THR A 207 0.81 -0.33 2.14
N TRP A 208 2.09 -0.30 1.78
CA TRP A 208 3.20 -0.06 2.71
C TRP A 208 3.76 1.34 2.43
N ILE A 209 3.69 2.24 3.41
CA ILE A 209 4.03 3.66 3.29
C ILE A 209 5.25 3.92 4.18
N SER A 210 6.41 4.18 3.60
CA SER A 210 7.67 4.47 4.32
C SER A 210 8.11 5.91 4.02
N GLY A 211 7.41 6.86 4.62
CA GLY A 211 7.54 8.30 4.33
C GLY A 211 6.55 8.84 3.29
N PRO A 212 6.57 10.16 3.06
CA PRO A 212 5.80 10.80 2.00
C PRO A 212 6.24 10.32 0.61
N SER A 213 5.32 10.39 -0.35
CA SER A 213 5.60 9.93 -1.70
C SER A 213 6.71 10.74 -2.35
N ALA A 214 7.74 10.03 -2.78
CA ALA A 214 8.79 10.58 -3.61
C ALA A 214 9.29 9.55 -4.61
N THR A 215 9.50 10.02 -5.84
CA THR A 215 10.18 9.29 -6.90
C THR A 215 11.52 9.94 -7.13
N SER A 216 12.60 9.17 -7.16
CA SER A 216 13.84 9.67 -7.76
C SER A 216 13.73 9.45 -9.27
N ASP A 217 13.91 10.48 -10.08
CA ASP A 217 14.14 10.28 -11.51
C ASP A 217 15.44 9.48 -11.70
N ILE A 218 15.65 8.91 -12.89
CA ILE A 218 16.87 8.16 -13.23
C ILE A 218 18.16 9.00 -13.07
N GLU A 219 18.00 10.33 -13.04
CA GLU A 219 19.05 11.33 -12.79
C GLU A 219 19.25 11.64 -11.29
N LEU A 220 18.63 10.87 -10.38
CA LEU A 220 18.68 11.02 -8.90
C LEU A 220 18.02 12.29 -8.33
N ASP A 221 17.34 13.08 -9.16
CA ASP A 221 16.52 14.19 -8.68
C ASP A 221 15.20 13.67 -8.09
N ARG A 222 14.99 13.98 -6.81
CA ARG A 222 13.79 13.54 -6.07
C ARG A 222 12.60 14.44 -6.43
N VAL A 223 11.67 13.91 -7.20
CA VAL A 223 10.36 14.51 -7.47
C VAL A 223 9.36 14.02 -6.42
N GLU A 224 8.80 14.95 -5.64
CA GLU A 224 7.82 14.64 -4.59
C GLU A 224 6.39 14.62 -5.18
N GLY A 225 5.58 13.60 -4.85
CA GLY A 225 4.13 13.63 -5.07
C GLY A 225 3.55 13.03 -6.37
N VAL A 226 4.35 12.32 -7.17
CA VAL A 226 3.82 11.71 -8.41
C VAL A 226 3.05 10.41 -8.13
N HIS A 227 3.27 9.77 -6.98
CA HIS A 227 2.76 8.42 -6.66
C HIS A 227 2.06 8.31 -5.30
N GLY A 228 1.69 9.42 -4.66
CA GLY A 228 1.05 9.43 -3.34
C GLY A 228 1.14 10.80 -2.65
N PRO A 229 0.64 10.91 -1.40
CA PRO A 229 0.65 12.16 -0.63
C PRO A 229 2.08 12.70 -0.42
N ARG A 230 2.31 13.99 -0.71
CA ARG A 230 3.59 14.66 -0.40
C ARG A 230 3.75 14.99 1.07
N THR A 231 2.65 15.10 1.81
CA THR A 231 2.65 15.37 3.24
C THR A 231 2.08 14.17 3.97
N LEU A 232 2.87 13.60 4.89
CA LEU A 232 2.45 12.53 5.79
C LEU A 232 2.61 13.01 7.23
N GLU A 233 1.50 13.10 7.95
CA GLU A 233 1.47 13.35 9.39
C GLU A 233 1.05 12.06 10.10
N VAL A 234 1.80 11.64 11.11
CA VAL A 234 1.54 10.42 11.87
C VAL A 234 1.24 10.77 13.31
N VAL A 235 0.09 10.35 13.81
CA VAL A 235 -0.27 10.52 15.21
C VAL A 235 -0.10 9.18 15.93
N LEU A 236 0.89 9.11 16.82
CA LEU A 236 1.05 8.00 17.74
C LEU A 236 0.06 8.20 18.89
N LEU A 237 -1.02 7.42 18.86
CA LEU A 237 -2.10 7.46 19.84
C LEU A 237 -1.77 6.51 20.98
N ASP A 238 -1.49 7.06 22.17
CA ASP A 238 -1.24 6.26 23.36
C ASP A 238 -2.55 5.58 23.78
N GLU A 239 -2.56 4.25 23.76
CA GLU A 239 -3.66 3.49 24.32
C GLU A 239 -3.61 3.62 25.85
N ALA A 240 -4.75 3.92 26.48
CA ALA A 240 -4.83 3.88 27.93
C ALA A 240 -4.37 2.49 28.40
N ALA A 241 -3.52 2.45 29.43
CA ALA A 241 -3.14 1.19 30.05
C ALA A 241 -4.42 0.44 30.45
N PRO A 242 -4.50 -0.88 30.17
CA PRO A 242 -5.68 -1.68 30.51
C PRO A 242 -6.02 -1.63 32.01
#